data_AF-A0A1F9BNX7-F1
#
_entry.id   AF-A0A1F9BNX7-F1
#
_cell.length_a   1.000
_cell.length_b   1.000
_cell.length_c   1.000
_cell.angle_alpha   90.00
_cell.angle_beta   90.00
_cell.angle_gamma   90.00
#
_symmetry.space_group_name_H-M   'P 1'
#
loop_
_entity.id
_entity.type
_entity.pdbx_description
1 polymer ?
#
loop_
_entity_poly.entity_id
_entity_poly.type
_entity_poly.pdbx_seq_one_letter_code
_entity_poly.pdbx_strand_id
1 'polypeptide(L)'
;MSKLIGTKMIYPLIAIIVVIGLFLFYKKQARQVKVSEFGKYQGYSEAIYDGTKRISDYLTLSNGTRLAYDLILPTKKGIPASGR
;
A
#
# COMPACT_ATOMS: atom_id res chain seq x y z
N MET A 1 51.91 -12.47 19.52
CA MET A 1 50.74 -11.57 19.41
C MET A 1 49.67 -12.24 18.53
N SER A 2 48.39 -12.00 18.84
CA SER A 2 47.16 -12.26 18.04
C SER A 2 46.74 -13.70 17.74
N LYS A 3 46.17 -14.41 18.72
CA LYS A 3 45.25 -15.56 18.48
C LYS A 3 44.16 -15.61 19.55
N LEU A 4 43.48 -14.49 19.79
CA LEU A 4 42.35 -14.43 20.73
C LEU A 4 41.42 -13.25 20.44
N ILE A 5 41.17 -12.96 19.15
CA ILE A 5 39.91 -12.31 18.80
C ILE A 5 38.87 -13.41 18.93
N GLY A 6 38.35 -13.53 20.16
CA GLY A 6 37.50 -14.64 20.58
C GLY A 6 36.28 -14.74 19.68
N THR A 7 35.97 -15.96 19.24
CA THR A 7 34.74 -16.30 18.52
C THR A 7 33.49 -15.68 19.17
N LYS A 8 33.48 -15.51 20.50
CA LYS A 8 32.46 -14.78 21.26
C LYS A 8 32.25 -13.31 20.87
N MET A 9 33.29 -12.60 20.44
CA MET A 9 33.21 -11.20 20.01
C MET A 9 32.74 -11.02 18.55
N ILE A 10 32.79 -12.10 17.76
CA ILE A 10 32.38 -12.08 16.36
C ILE A 10 30.84 -12.12 16.25
N TYR A 11 30.16 -12.86 17.13
CA TYR A 11 28.69 -12.95 17.14
C TYR A 11 27.95 -11.62 17.29
N PRO A 12 28.30 -10.70 18.23
CA PRO A 12 27.61 -9.42 18.32
C PRO A 12 27.84 -8.55 17.08
N LEU A 13 29.03 -8.65 16.45
CA LEU A 13 29.35 -7.91 15.24
C LEU A 13 28.54 -8.42 14.04
N ILE A 14 28.39 -9.74 13.91
CA ILE A 14 27.49 -10.36 12.92
C ILE A 14 26.04 -9.94 13.19
N ALA A 15 25.59 -9.97 14.45
CA ALA A 15 24.23 -9.59 14.80
C ALA A 15 23.93 -8.13 14.43
N ILE A 16 24.87 -7.20 14.68
CA ILE A 16 24.76 -5.80 14.27
C ILE A 16 24.65 -5.69 12.74
N ILE A 17 25.49 -6.40 11.98
CA ILE A 17 25.45 -6.41 10.52
C ILE A 17 24.10 -6.93 10.01
N VAL A 18 23.56 -8.00 10.60
CA VAL A 18 22.25 -8.56 10.25
C VAL A 18 21.13 -7.55 10.53
N VAL A 19 21.15 -6.90 11.70
CA VAL A 19 20.15 -5.87 12.07
C VAL A 19 20.20 -4.69 11.12
N ILE A 20 21.40 -4.21 10.77
CA ILE A 20 21.58 -3.13 9.79
C ILE A 20 21.08 -3.57 8.41
N GLY A 21 21.41 -4.79 7.98
CA GLY A 21 20.94 -5.35 6.72
C GLY A 21 19.41 -5.43 6.63
N LEU A 22 18.76 -5.92 7.69
CA LEU A 22 17.30 -5.98 7.80
C LEU A 22 16.68 -4.58 7.77
N PHE A 23 17.27 -3.61 8.49
CA PHE A 23 16.80 -2.23 8.52
C PHE A 23 16.88 -1.55 7.15
N LEU A 24 17.99 -1.72 6.43
CA LEU A 24 18.17 -1.19 5.09
C LEU A 24 17.23 -1.85 4.07
N PHE A 25 16.98 -3.15 4.20
CA PHE A 25 16.03 -3.88 3.35
C PHE A 25 14.59 -3.37 3.55
N TYR A 26 14.19 -3.14 4.81
CA TYR A 26 12.89 -2.57 5.15
C TYR A 26 12.70 -1.17 4.54
N LYS A 27 13.71 -0.30 4.64
CA LYS A 27 13.67 1.04 4.03
C LYS A 27 13.55 1.00 2.51
N LYS A 28 14.15 0.01 1.84
CA LYS A 28 14.05 -0.15 0.38
C LYS A 28 12.63 -0.51 -0.08
N GLN A 29 11.89 -1.34 0.68
CA GLN A 29 10.50 -1.66 0.35
C GLN A 29 9.57 -0.44 0.44
N ALA A 30 9.78 0.45 1.41
CA ALA A 30 8.98 1.66 1.56
C ALA A 30 9.14 2.67 0.40
N ARG A 31 10.20 2.52 -0.41
CA ARG A 31 10.51 3.39 -1.55
C ARG A 31 10.38 2.64 -2.88
N GLN A 32 9.41 1.75 -3.02
CA GLN A 32 9.08 1.22 -4.34
C GLN A 32 8.61 2.37 -5.23
N VAL A 33 9.33 2.59 -6.33
CA VAL A 33 8.94 3.55 -7.37
C VAL A 33 7.64 3.07 -7.98
N LYS A 34 6.64 3.94 -8.06
CA LYS A 34 5.37 3.61 -8.71
C LYS A 34 5.61 3.52 -10.22
N VAL A 35 5.25 2.38 -10.82
CA VAL A 35 5.36 2.13 -12.26
C VAL A 35 3.95 1.98 -12.83
N SER A 36 3.63 2.80 -13.84
CA SER A 36 2.33 2.83 -14.53
C SER A 36 2.56 2.77 -16.05
N GLU A 37 2.99 1.60 -16.52
CA GLU A 37 3.22 1.34 -17.93
C GLU A 37 2.28 0.23 -18.41
N PHE A 38 1.98 0.20 -19.71
CA PHE A 38 1.14 -0.85 -20.26
C PHE A 38 1.75 -2.24 -19.98
N GLY A 39 0.99 -3.12 -19.32
CA GLY A 39 1.46 -4.44 -18.90
C GLY A 39 2.41 -4.46 -17.69
N LYS A 40 2.72 -3.31 -17.06
CA LYS A 40 3.55 -3.22 -15.85
C LYS A 40 2.98 -2.22 -14.85
N TYR A 41 2.43 -2.75 -13.76
CA TYR A 41 1.90 -1.95 -12.65
C TYR A 41 2.51 -2.40 -11.33
N GLN A 42 3.22 -1.51 -10.65
CA GLN A 42 3.91 -1.79 -9.38
C GLN A 42 3.81 -0.60 -8.41
N GLY A 43 3.84 -0.89 -7.10
CA GLY A 43 3.79 0.13 -6.04
C GLY A 43 2.39 0.74 -5.81
N TYR A 44 1.35 0.13 -6.37
CA TYR A 44 -0.07 0.46 -6.10
C TYR A 44 -0.68 -0.58 -5.17
N SER A 45 -1.79 -0.21 -4.51
CA SER A 45 -2.56 -1.15 -3.69
C SER A 45 -3.11 -2.29 -4.55
N GLU A 46 -3.22 -3.47 -3.96
CA GLU A 46 -3.90 -4.60 -4.59
C GLU A 46 -5.38 -4.27 -4.87
N ALA A 47 -5.92 -4.87 -5.93
CA ALA A 47 -7.34 -4.81 -6.23
C ALA A 47 -8.11 -5.70 -5.22
N ILE A 48 -8.58 -5.09 -4.13
CA ILE A 48 -9.29 -5.80 -3.04
C ILE A 48 -10.82 -5.89 -3.23
N TYR A 49 -11.35 -5.20 -4.24
CA TYR A 49 -12.77 -5.11 -4.54
C TYR A 49 -13.10 -5.94 -5.79
N ASP A 50 -14.26 -6.62 -5.77
CA ASP A 50 -14.67 -7.56 -6.82
C ASP A 50 -15.74 -7.00 -7.76
N GLY A 51 -16.22 -5.79 -7.50
CA GLY A 51 -17.23 -5.15 -8.30
C GLY A 51 -17.44 -3.69 -7.94
N THR A 52 -18.49 -3.12 -8.52
CA THR A 52 -18.95 -1.77 -8.23
C THR A 52 -20.47 -1.74 -8.17
N LYS A 53 -21.01 -0.79 -7.40
CA LYS A 53 -22.43 -0.45 -7.36
C LYS A 53 -22.59 0.99 -7.81
N ARG A 54 -23.45 1.22 -8.80
CA ARG A 54 -23.84 2.55 -9.27
C ARG A 54 -25.14 2.98 -8.58
N ILE A 55 -25.17 4.22 -8.14
CA ILE A 55 -26.36 4.92 -7.64
C ILE A 55 -26.51 6.18 -8.46
N SER A 56 -27.66 6.38 -9.10
CA SER A 56 -27.97 7.57 -9.88
C SER A 56 -28.98 8.40 -9.13
N ASP A 57 -28.69 9.69 -8.91
CA ASP A 57 -29.56 10.59 -8.16
C ASP A 57 -29.35 12.05 -8.57
N TYR A 58 -30.01 12.98 -7.88
CA TYR A 58 -29.96 14.41 -8.11
C TYR A 58 -29.56 15.16 -6.85
N LEU A 59 -28.54 16.01 -6.96
CA LEU A 59 -28.21 16.99 -5.93
C LEU A 59 -29.03 18.26 -6.15
N THR A 60 -29.87 18.61 -5.18
CA THR A 60 -30.63 19.87 -5.20
C THR A 60 -29.79 21.01 -4.61
N LEU A 61 -29.56 22.04 -5.39
CA LEU A 61 -28.85 23.26 -4.97
C LEU A 61 -29.77 24.20 -4.17
N SER A 62 -29.19 25.18 -3.49
CA SER A 62 -29.93 26.18 -2.70
C SER A 62 -30.95 26.99 -3.52
N ASN A 63 -30.74 27.14 -4.83
CA ASN A 63 -31.66 27.82 -5.74
C ASN A 63 -32.70 26.87 -6.39
N GLY A 64 -32.78 25.61 -5.95
CA GLY A 64 -33.70 24.60 -6.48
C GLY A 64 -33.25 23.92 -7.78
N THR A 65 -32.11 24.33 -8.36
CA THR A 65 -31.53 23.64 -9.52
C THR A 65 -31.11 22.21 -9.13
N ARG A 66 -31.35 21.22 -10.00
CA ARG A 66 -31.03 19.81 -9.75
C ARG A 66 -29.90 19.34 -10.66
N LEU A 67 -28.82 18.85 -10.07
CA LEU A 67 -27.68 18.27 -10.78
C LEU A 67 -27.77 16.75 -10.74
N ALA A 68 -27.93 16.11 -11.90
CA ALA A 68 -27.85 14.66 -12.01
C ALA A 68 -26.42 14.20 -11.72
N TYR A 69 -26.26 13.13 -10.95
CA TYR A 69 -24.97 12.52 -10.69
C TYR A 69 -25.08 11.00 -10.62
N ASP A 70 -23.94 10.36 -10.85
CA ASP A 70 -23.72 8.94 -10.62
C ASP A 70 -22.65 8.74 -9.54
N LEU A 71 -23.00 8.01 -8.49
CA LEU A 71 -22.07 7.56 -7.47
C LEU A 71 -21.69 6.11 -7.73
N ILE A 72 -20.40 5.87 -8.00
CA ILE A 72 -19.84 4.53 -8.23
C ILE A 72 -19.06 4.13 -7.00
N LEU A 73 -19.58 3.17 -6.23
CA LEU A 73 -18.95 2.65 -5.03
C LEU A 73 -18.31 1.29 -5.30
N PRO A 74 -17.07 1.02 -4.85
CA PRO A 74 -16.50 -0.32 -4.92
C PRO A 74 -17.29 -1.28 -4.03
N THR A 75 -17.44 -2.52 -4.47
CA THR A 75 -18.10 -3.58 -3.69
C THR A 75 -17.17 -4.71 -3.33
N LYS A 76 -17.52 -5.43 -2.26
CA LYS A 76 -17.01 -6.76 -1.96
C LYS A 76 -18.18 -7.71 -1.78
N LYS A 77 -18.28 -8.75 -2.61
CA LYS A 77 -19.41 -9.69 -2.66
C LYS A 77 -20.76 -8.98 -2.83
N GLY A 78 -20.79 -7.95 -3.68
CA GLY A 78 -22.00 -7.14 -3.95
C GLY A 78 -22.38 -6.13 -2.86
N ILE A 79 -21.65 -6.08 -1.74
CA ILE A 79 -21.88 -5.11 -0.67
C ILE A 79 -20.97 -3.90 -0.89
N PRO A 80 -21.51 -2.66 -0.96
CA PRO A 80 -20.70 -1.45 -1.05
C PRO A 80 -19.70 -1.37 0.11
N ALA A 81 -18.46 -1.04 -0.20
CA ALA A 81 -17.47 -0.78 0.82
C ALA A 81 -17.84 0.52 1.54
N SER A 82 -18.18 0.45 2.82
CA SER A 82 -18.20 1.64 3.65
C SER A 82 -16.75 2.11 3.81
N GLY A 83 -16.49 3.38 3.49
CA GLY A 83 -15.21 4.00 3.83
C GLY A 83 -14.90 3.74 5.31
N ARG A 84 -13.64 3.39 5.60
CA ARG A 84 -13.15 3.28 6.98
C ARG A 84 -13.10 4.65 7.64
#